data_AF-A0A0M9ED99-F1
#
_entry.id   AF-A0A0M9ED99-F1
#
_cell.length_a   1.000
_cell.length_b   1.000
_cell.length_c   1.000
_cell.angle_alpha   90.00
_cell.angle_beta   90.00
_cell.angle_gamma   90.00
#
_symmetry.space_group_name_H-M   'P 1'
#
loop_
_entity.id
_entity.type
_entity.pdbx_description
1 polymer ?
#
loop_
_entity_poly.entity_id
_entity_poly.type
_entity_poly.pdbx_seq_one_letter_code
_entity_poly.pdbx_strand_id
1 'polypeptide(L)'
;KNDGTVWAWGRNGASQLGDGTNVYKYSPVQISNLHGSTILYSKYVHSFAQKADGTVWAWGLNTSSQLGDGTATTRDVPISIEFGIEPPPTTDEDTPYSTTYNITDAESGTCGLIITMASSDPNLFTDSNFTYSCNADIYTLSLTPTEDLFGVATITVIGTDPGGLTVSDSF
;
A
#
# COMPACT_ATOMS: atom_id res chain seq x y z
N LYS A 1 0.12 23.21 -14.05
CA LYS A 1 -0.45 23.62 -15.36
C LYS A 1 -1.72 22.79 -15.60
N ASN A 2 -2.61 23.17 -16.52
CA ASN A 2 -3.83 22.37 -16.82
C ASN A 2 -3.53 21.03 -17.53
N ASP A 3 -2.25 20.76 -17.83
CA ASP A 3 -1.76 19.52 -18.43
C ASP A 3 -1.43 18.42 -17.40
N GLY A 4 -1.76 18.63 -16.12
CA GLY A 4 -1.48 17.67 -15.03
C GLY A 4 0.00 17.54 -14.68
N THR A 5 0.87 18.44 -15.17
CA THR A 5 2.28 18.47 -14.79
C THR A 5 2.51 19.23 -13.48
N VAL A 6 3.40 18.69 -12.66
CA VAL A 6 3.82 19.29 -11.39
C VAL A 6 5.17 19.98 -11.54
N TRP A 7 5.22 21.20 -11.01
CA TRP A 7 6.40 22.07 -11.06
C TRP A 7 6.69 22.57 -9.65
N ALA A 8 7.97 22.62 -9.28
CA ALA A 8 8.44 23.10 -8.00
C ALA A 8 9.59 24.09 -8.17
N TRP A 9 9.79 24.97 -7.20
CA TRP A 9 10.92 25.89 -7.12
C TRP A 9 11.16 26.30 -5.66
N GLY A 10 12.29 26.93 -5.40
CA GLY A 10 12.68 27.43 -4.10
C GLY A 10 13.74 26.57 -3.42
N ARG A 11 13.61 26.44 -2.09
CA ARG A 11 14.57 25.71 -1.24
C ARG A 11 14.49 24.21 -1.52
N ASN A 12 15.64 23.59 -1.73
CA ASN A 12 15.76 22.15 -2.03
C ASN A 12 16.80 21.43 -1.15
N GLY A 13 17.26 22.03 -0.05
CA GLY A 13 18.35 21.46 0.77
C GLY A 13 18.00 20.14 1.47
N ALA A 14 16.72 19.75 1.43
CA ALA A 14 16.20 18.50 1.95
C ALA A 14 15.53 17.67 0.83
N SER A 15 15.87 17.95 -0.42
CA SER A 15 15.31 17.32 -1.62
C SER A 15 13.79 17.46 -1.78
N GLN A 16 13.19 18.46 -1.14
CA GLN A 16 11.73 18.67 -1.10
C GLN A 16 11.12 19.08 -2.45
N LEU A 17 11.94 19.43 -3.45
CA LEU A 17 11.46 19.73 -4.80
C LEU A 17 11.22 18.47 -5.63
N GLY A 18 11.82 17.33 -5.30
CA GLY A 18 11.56 16.06 -6.00
C GLY A 18 12.16 15.97 -7.41
N ASP A 19 13.13 16.83 -7.74
CA ASP A 19 13.71 16.93 -9.08
C ASP A 19 14.99 16.08 -9.27
N GLY A 20 15.25 15.15 -8.35
CA GLY A 20 16.48 14.35 -8.32
C GLY A 20 17.71 15.14 -7.86
N THR A 21 17.52 16.33 -7.30
CA THR A 21 18.62 17.14 -6.76
C THR A 21 18.32 17.62 -5.34
N ASN A 22 19.34 18.12 -4.65
CA ASN A 22 19.22 18.87 -3.40
C ASN A 22 19.61 20.35 -3.57
N VAL A 23 19.54 20.85 -4.81
CA VAL A 23 19.99 22.19 -5.20
C VAL A 23 18.81 23.14 -5.34
N TYR A 24 18.95 24.35 -4.80
CA TYR A 24 17.89 25.35 -4.82
C TYR A 24 17.56 25.76 -6.25
N LYS A 25 16.28 25.97 -6.54
CA LYS A 25 15.82 26.36 -7.87
C LYS A 25 15.19 27.75 -7.81
N TYR A 26 15.77 28.70 -8.54
CA TYR A 26 15.23 30.05 -8.66
C TYR A 26 14.22 30.19 -9.82
N SER A 27 13.97 29.09 -10.53
CA SER A 27 12.98 29.01 -11.60
C SER A 27 12.24 27.67 -11.51
N PRO A 28 10.97 27.59 -11.93
CA PRO A 28 10.20 26.34 -11.91
C PRO A 28 10.93 25.21 -12.62
N VAL A 29 11.10 24.09 -11.93
CA VAL A 29 11.55 22.82 -12.49
C VAL A 29 10.37 21.85 -12.49
N GLN A 30 10.24 21.09 -13.58
CA GLN A 30 9.22 20.04 -13.66
C GLN A 30 9.68 18.83 -12.85
N ILE A 31 8.79 18.29 -12.01
CA ILE A 31 9.02 17.05 -11.29
C ILE A 31 8.78 15.88 -12.25
N SER A 32 9.79 15.07 -12.50
CA SER A 32 9.70 13.88 -13.34
C SER A 32 8.78 12.83 -12.70
N ASN A 33 8.08 12.04 -13.52
CA ASN A 33 7.23 10.91 -13.10
C ASN A 33 5.98 11.27 -12.27
N LEU A 34 5.65 12.56 -12.18
CA LEU A 34 4.47 13.06 -11.48
C LEU A 34 3.54 13.77 -12.47
N HIS A 35 2.76 12.96 -13.18
CA HIS A 35 1.73 13.39 -14.13
C HIS A 35 0.34 13.05 -13.60
N GLY A 36 -0.66 13.89 -13.89
CA GLY A 36 -2.05 13.65 -13.48
C GLY A 36 -2.30 13.83 -11.98
N SER A 37 -1.43 14.57 -11.29
CA SER A 37 -1.57 14.86 -9.86
C SER A 37 -2.65 15.91 -9.59
N THR A 38 -3.55 15.58 -8.66
CA THR A 38 -4.76 16.35 -8.34
C THR A 38 -4.57 17.20 -7.08
N ILE A 39 -3.76 16.74 -6.12
CA ILE A 39 -3.55 17.44 -4.84
C ILE A 39 -2.08 17.39 -4.46
N LEU A 40 -1.52 18.54 -4.04
CA LEU A 40 -0.15 18.69 -3.57
C LEU A 40 -0.16 19.18 -2.12
N TYR A 41 0.54 18.47 -1.24
CA TYR A 41 0.78 18.90 0.13
C TYR A 41 2.28 19.07 0.35
N SER A 42 2.72 20.27 0.73
CA SER A 42 4.10 20.52 1.12
C SER A 42 4.17 20.89 2.59
N LYS A 43 5.02 20.20 3.35
CA LYS A 43 5.48 20.65 4.67
C LYS A 43 6.93 21.14 4.55
N TYR A 44 7.52 21.63 5.64
CA TYR A 44 8.83 22.30 5.65
C TYR A 44 9.93 21.63 4.79
N VAL A 45 9.99 20.30 4.76
CA VAL A 45 11.10 19.54 4.15
C VAL A 45 10.65 18.27 3.40
N HIS A 46 9.36 18.02 3.27
CA HIS A 46 8.81 16.88 2.54
C HIS A 46 7.51 17.28 1.85
N SER A 47 7.18 16.53 0.81
CA SER A 47 6.11 16.82 -0.13
C SER A 47 5.35 15.55 -0.45
N PHE A 48 4.05 15.71 -0.71
CA PHE A 48 3.15 14.64 -1.11
C PHE A 48 2.33 15.06 -2.31
N ALA A 49 1.95 14.09 -3.12
CA ALA A 49 0.99 14.25 -4.19
C ALA A 49 0.01 13.09 -4.25
N GLN A 50 -1.24 13.38 -4.58
CA GLN A 50 -2.21 12.37 -4.96
C GLN A 50 -2.48 12.47 -6.45
N LYS A 51 -2.39 11.36 -7.18
CA LYS A 51 -2.79 11.24 -8.59
C LYS A 51 -4.30 10.99 -8.71
N ALA A 52 -4.85 11.25 -9.88
CA ALA A 52 -6.26 11.01 -10.17
C ALA A 52 -6.68 9.53 -10.06
N ASP A 53 -5.73 8.61 -10.22
CA ASP A 53 -5.91 7.16 -10.02
C ASP A 53 -5.96 6.75 -8.52
N GLY A 54 -5.88 7.71 -7.60
CA GLY A 54 -5.90 7.46 -6.16
C GLY A 54 -4.51 7.19 -5.55
N THR A 55 -3.47 6.95 -6.35
CA THR A 55 -2.13 6.69 -5.84
C THR A 55 -1.53 7.91 -5.17
N VAL A 56 -0.82 7.68 -4.06
CA VAL A 56 -0.13 8.74 -3.32
C VAL A 56 1.37 8.61 -3.50
N TRP A 57 2.03 9.73 -3.66
CA TRP A 57 3.47 9.84 -3.89
C TRP A 57 4.06 10.75 -2.83
N ALA A 58 5.24 10.43 -2.32
CA ALA A 58 5.95 11.24 -1.33
C ALA A 58 7.42 11.46 -1.72
N TRP A 59 7.99 12.59 -1.31
CA TRP A 59 9.43 12.88 -1.46
C TRP A 59 9.93 13.92 -0.46
N GLY A 60 11.24 14.10 -0.39
CA GLY A 60 11.94 15.00 0.52
C GLY A 60 12.56 14.26 1.70
N LEU A 61 12.81 15.00 2.79
CA LEU A 61 13.42 14.48 4.00
C LEU A 61 12.60 13.31 4.55
N ASN A 62 13.28 12.26 5.01
CA ASN A 62 12.63 11.09 5.61
C ASN A 62 13.30 10.59 6.90
N THR A 63 14.13 11.40 7.55
CA THR A 63 14.91 10.97 8.74
C THR A 63 14.05 10.54 9.94
N SER A 64 12.75 10.83 9.93
CA SER A 64 11.77 10.39 10.93
C SER A 64 10.68 9.50 10.32
N SER A 65 10.98 8.84 9.19
CA SER A 65 10.08 7.92 8.48
C SER A 65 8.75 8.56 8.02
N GLN A 66 8.74 9.89 7.85
CA GLN A 66 7.55 10.65 7.50
C GLN A 66 6.99 10.39 6.09
N LEU A 67 7.75 9.75 5.19
CA LEU A 67 7.29 9.49 3.83
C LEU A 67 6.38 8.27 3.75
N GLY A 68 6.42 7.36 4.72
CA GLY A 68 5.57 6.16 4.72
C GLY A 68 5.98 5.08 3.71
N ASP A 69 7.20 5.13 3.17
CA ASP A 69 7.73 4.18 2.18
C ASP A 69 8.43 2.96 2.82
N GLY A 70 8.20 2.72 4.12
CA GLY A 70 8.89 1.68 4.89
C GLY A 70 10.36 1.97 5.21
N THR A 71 10.88 3.15 4.85
CA THR A 71 12.27 3.53 5.10
C THR A 71 12.38 4.83 5.92
N ALA A 72 13.61 5.13 6.38
CA ALA A 72 13.98 6.45 6.92
C ALA A 72 14.91 7.23 5.96
N THR A 73 14.94 6.83 4.68
CA THR A 73 15.86 7.38 3.69
C THR A 73 15.21 8.53 2.93
N THR A 74 15.89 9.68 2.91
CA THR A 74 15.47 10.85 2.12
C THR A 74 15.31 10.49 0.66
N ARG A 75 14.21 10.95 0.04
CA ARG A 75 13.91 10.71 -1.38
C ARG A 75 14.00 12.02 -2.14
N ASP A 76 14.88 12.08 -3.12
CA ASP A 76 15.05 13.24 -4.00
C ASP A 76 14.21 13.19 -5.27
N VAL A 77 13.57 12.05 -5.51
CA VAL A 77 12.52 11.85 -6.51
C VAL A 77 11.26 11.32 -5.82
N PRO A 78 10.07 11.62 -6.36
CA PRO A 78 8.82 11.02 -5.90
C PRO A 78 8.87 9.50 -5.90
N ILE A 79 8.44 8.90 -4.79
CA ILE A 79 8.19 7.46 -4.68
C ILE A 79 6.69 7.24 -4.44
N SER A 80 6.14 6.19 -5.07
CA SER A 80 4.78 5.74 -4.79
C SER A 80 4.70 5.17 -3.37
N ILE A 81 3.72 5.61 -2.62
CA ILE A 81 3.39 5.06 -1.31
C ILE A 81 2.32 3.99 -1.53
N GLU A 82 2.72 2.76 -1.32
CA GLU A 82 1.81 1.63 -1.28
C GLU A 82 1.18 1.64 0.12
N PHE A 83 -0.01 2.21 0.23
CA PHE A 83 -0.84 1.93 1.40
C PHE A 83 -1.25 0.46 1.28
N GLY A 84 -1.13 -0.30 2.37
CA GLY A 84 -1.57 -1.70 2.42
C GLY A 84 -3.08 -1.85 2.33
N ILE A 85 -3.67 -1.37 1.24
CA ILE A 85 -5.05 -1.55 0.81
C ILE A 85 -5.01 -1.57 -0.73
N GLU A 86 -5.12 -2.80 -1.23
CA GLU A 86 -5.29 -3.23 -2.63
C GLU A 86 -4.03 -3.30 -3.54
N PRO A 87 -3.85 -4.39 -4.31
CA PRO A 87 -2.77 -4.52 -5.29
C PRO A 87 -2.87 -3.48 -6.41
N PRO A 88 -1.80 -3.27 -7.18
CA PRO A 88 -1.93 -2.55 -8.45
C PRO A 88 -3.03 -3.20 -9.31
N PRO A 89 -3.91 -2.42 -9.97
CA PRO A 89 -4.92 -2.96 -10.87
C PRO A 89 -4.23 -3.70 -12.01
N THR A 90 -4.33 -5.02 -12.00
CA THR A 90 -3.93 -5.86 -13.13
C THR A 90 -5.08 -5.89 -14.14
N THR A 91 -4.77 -6.03 -15.43
CA THR A 91 -5.76 -6.41 -16.45
C THR A 91 -5.92 -7.92 -16.55
N ASP A 92 -5.34 -8.65 -15.60
CA ASP A 92 -5.32 -10.09 -15.53
C ASP A 92 -6.16 -10.46 -14.31
N GLU A 93 -7.44 -10.75 -14.57
CA GLU A 93 -8.46 -11.09 -13.58
C GLU A 93 -8.10 -12.33 -12.73
N ASP A 94 -7.10 -13.11 -13.15
CA ASP A 94 -6.66 -14.33 -12.46
C ASP A 94 -5.40 -14.12 -11.62
N THR A 95 -4.95 -12.86 -11.48
CA THR A 95 -3.75 -12.55 -10.70
C THR A 95 -3.98 -12.86 -9.21
N PRO A 96 -3.11 -13.65 -8.56
CA PRO A 96 -3.19 -13.88 -7.13
C PRO A 96 -3.10 -12.58 -6.32
N TYR A 97 -4.03 -12.41 -5.38
CA TYR A 97 -3.97 -11.36 -4.39
C TYR A 97 -3.34 -11.87 -3.09
N SER A 98 -2.33 -11.16 -2.57
CA SER A 98 -1.73 -11.44 -1.27
C SER A 98 -1.77 -10.21 -0.37
N THR A 99 -2.10 -10.43 0.90
CA THR A 99 -2.12 -9.38 1.93
C THR A 99 -1.65 -9.96 3.26
N THR A 100 -1.17 -9.10 4.17
CA THR A 100 -0.65 -9.51 5.47
C THR A 100 -1.51 -9.00 6.62
N TYR A 101 -1.78 -9.87 7.58
CA TYR A 101 -2.49 -9.57 8.81
C TYR A 101 -1.60 -9.87 10.01
N ASN A 102 -1.58 -8.95 10.97
CA ASN A 102 -0.95 -9.18 12.27
C ASN A 102 -2.03 -9.58 13.27
N ILE A 103 -2.19 -10.89 13.50
CA ILE A 103 -3.22 -11.44 14.39
C ILE A 103 -2.49 -12.07 15.58
N THR A 104 -2.70 -11.49 16.76
CA THR A 104 -2.02 -11.92 18.00
C THR A 104 -3.04 -12.27 19.05
N ASP A 105 -2.74 -13.29 19.83
CA ASP A 105 -3.45 -13.64 21.06
C ASP A 105 -2.40 -13.81 22.17
N ALA A 106 -2.61 -13.18 23.33
CA ALA A 106 -1.58 -13.10 24.37
C ALA A 106 -1.33 -14.46 25.03
N GLU A 107 -2.32 -15.34 24.98
CA GLU A 107 -2.31 -16.68 25.55
C GLU A 107 -1.87 -17.75 24.54
N SER A 108 -1.77 -17.41 23.25
CA SER A 108 -1.31 -18.30 22.18
C SER A 108 0.17 -18.13 21.90
N GLY A 109 0.84 -19.24 21.58
CA GLY A 109 2.21 -19.21 21.08
C GLY A 109 2.31 -18.56 19.69
N THR A 110 3.54 -18.28 19.25
CA THR A 110 3.79 -17.74 17.90
C THR A 110 3.19 -18.63 16.82
N CYS A 111 2.43 -18.04 15.90
CA CYS A 111 1.68 -18.77 14.86
C CYS A 111 0.69 -19.81 15.44
N GLY A 112 0.18 -19.59 16.65
CA GLY A 112 -0.70 -20.51 17.36
C GLY A 112 -2.18 -20.41 17.00
N LEU A 113 -2.56 -19.48 16.12
CA LEU A 113 -3.94 -19.28 15.70
C LEU A 113 -4.26 -20.04 14.42
N ILE A 114 -5.48 -20.55 14.33
CA ILE A 114 -6.04 -21.17 13.13
C ILE A 114 -6.73 -20.07 12.33
N ILE A 115 -6.36 -19.92 11.06
CA ILE A 115 -6.97 -18.93 10.16
C ILE A 115 -7.98 -19.63 9.25
N THR A 116 -9.21 -19.12 9.25
CA THR A 116 -10.27 -19.50 8.30
C THR A 116 -10.63 -18.29 7.46
N MET A 117 -10.87 -18.49 6.17
CA MET A 117 -11.31 -17.43 5.26
C MET A 117 -12.61 -17.85 4.58
N ALA A 118 -13.48 -16.88 4.30
CA ALA A 118 -14.73 -17.10 3.57
C ALA A 118 -15.00 -15.95 2.60
N SER A 119 -15.47 -16.28 1.39
CA SER A 119 -15.92 -15.30 0.40
C SER A 119 -17.42 -15.06 0.47
N SER A 120 -17.84 -13.81 0.25
CA SER A 120 -19.25 -13.48 -0.03
C SER A 120 -19.73 -13.96 -1.42
N ASP A 121 -18.81 -14.24 -2.34
CA ASP A 121 -19.07 -14.92 -3.61
C ASP A 121 -18.16 -16.15 -3.75
N PRO A 122 -18.65 -17.35 -3.39
CA PRO A 122 -17.89 -18.59 -3.49
C PRO A 122 -17.58 -19.04 -4.92
N ASN A 123 -18.24 -18.48 -5.94
CA ASN A 123 -17.92 -18.80 -7.33
C ASN A 123 -16.67 -18.04 -7.80
N LEU A 124 -16.53 -16.79 -7.34
CA LEU A 124 -15.37 -15.96 -7.66
C LEU A 124 -14.13 -16.36 -6.84
N PHE A 125 -14.34 -16.68 -5.55
CA PHE A 125 -13.29 -17.18 -4.66
C PHE A 125 -13.78 -18.40 -3.91
N THR A 126 -13.40 -19.57 -4.41
CA THR A 126 -13.66 -20.85 -3.73
C THR A 126 -12.80 -21.03 -2.49
N ASP A 127 -13.31 -21.76 -1.49
CA ASP A 127 -12.57 -22.03 -0.25
C ASP A 127 -11.20 -22.71 -0.49
N SER A 128 -11.07 -23.49 -1.57
CA SER A 128 -9.83 -24.14 -1.98
C SER A 128 -8.75 -23.20 -2.53
N ASN A 129 -9.13 -21.98 -2.91
CA ASN A 129 -8.22 -20.99 -3.45
C ASN A 129 -7.60 -20.10 -2.36
N PHE A 130 -8.02 -20.26 -1.11
CA PHE A 130 -7.42 -19.57 0.02
C PHE A 130 -6.23 -20.38 0.56
N THR A 131 -5.10 -19.70 0.68
CA THR A 131 -3.93 -20.23 1.39
C THR A 131 -3.43 -19.17 2.36
N TYR A 132 -2.77 -19.62 3.43
CA TYR A 132 -2.07 -18.72 4.32
C TYR A 132 -0.75 -19.33 4.79
N SER A 133 0.18 -18.45 5.16
CA SER A 133 1.41 -18.82 5.84
C SER A 133 1.60 -17.90 7.05
N CYS A 134 2.32 -18.36 8.07
CA CYS A 134 2.63 -17.54 9.23
C CYS A 134 4.15 -17.47 9.47
N ASN A 135 4.64 -16.27 9.75
CA ASN A 135 6.01 -16.03 10.19
C ASN A 135 6.01 -14.96 11.28
N ALA A 136 6.39 -15.34 12.51
CA ALA A 136 6.44 -14.45 13.68
C ALA A 136 5.13 -13.64 13.89
N ASP A 137 3.98 -14.35 13.90
CA ASP A 137 2.62 -13.79 14.07
C ASP A 137 2.10 -12.90 12.93
N ILE A 138 2.89 -12.78 11.86
CA ILE A 138 2.45 -12.18 10.61
C ILE A 138 1.88 -13.28 9.71
N TYR A 139 0.56 -13.25 9.51
CA TYR A 139 -0.14 -14.16 8.63
C TYR A 139 -0.23 -13.54 7.23
N THR A 140 0.41 -14.17 6.26
CA THR A 140 0.30 -13.79 4.84
C THR A 140 -0.78 -14.63 4.20
N LEU A 141 -1.89 -13.98 3.83
CA LEU A 141 -3.01 -14.59 3.13
C LEU A 141 -2.76 -14.49 1.63
N SER A 142 -3.10 -15.52 0.88
CA SER A 142 -3.03 -15.53 -0.59
C SER A 142 -4.29 -16.18 -1.14
N LEU A 143 -4.99 -15.44 -2.00
CA LEU A 143 -6.20 -15.87 -2.68
C LEU A 143 -6.05 -15.71 -4.19
N THR A 144 -6.52 -16.71 -4.93
CA THR A 144 -6.54 -16.68 -6.40
C THR A 144 -8.00 -16.68 -6.86
N PRO A 145 -8.44 -15.71 -7.66
CA PRO A 145 -9.74 -15.76 -8.31
C PRO A 145 -9.90 -17.03 -9.15
N THR A 146 -11.13 -17.48 -9.33
CA THR A 146 -11.42 -18.58 -10.26
C THR A 146 -11.25 -18.09 -11.70
N GLU A 147 -10.57 -18.90 -12.52
CA GLU A 147 -10.25 -18.58 -13.92
C GLU A 147 -11.47 -18.07 -14.71
N ASP A 148 -11.24 -17.02 -15.51
CA ASP A 148 -12.22 -16.39 -16.40
C ASP A 148 -13.45 -15.77 -15.69
N LEU A 149 -13.39 -15.55 -14.36
CA LEU A 149 -14.46 -14.88 -13.61
C LEU A 149 -14.03 -13.49 -13.14
N PHE A 150 -14.94 -12.53 -13.24
CA PHE A 150 -14.76 -11.16 -12.76
C PHE A 150 -15.89 -10.76 -11.81
N GLY A 151 -15.59 -9.92 -10.83
CA GLY A 151 -16.59 -9.44 -9.88
C GLY A 151 -15.96 -8.75 -8.68
N VAL A 152 -16.78 -8.54 -7.65
CA VAL A 152 -16.37 -8.00 -6.37
C VAL A 152 -16.88 -8.94 -5.29
N ALA A 153 -15.99 -9.37 -4.40
CA ALA A 153 -16.34 -10.16 -3.23
C ALA A 153 -15.64 -9.58 -2.01
N THR A 154 -16.40 -9.48 -0.91
CA THR A 154 -15.83 -9.28 0.43
C THR A 154 -15.30 -10.61 0.94
N ILE A 155 -14.07 -10.60 1.46
CA ILE A 155 -13.43 -11.74 2.12
C ILE A 155 -13.46 -11.51 3.63
N THR A 156 -14.00 -12.48 4.36
CA THR A 156 -13.99 -12.50 5.82
C THR A 156 -12.87 -13.41 6.32
N VAL A 157 -11.99 -12.86 7.15
CA VAL A 157 -10.88 -13.58 7.81
C VAL A 157 -11.26 -13.83 9.25
N ILE A 158 -11.11 -15.07 9.72
CA ILE A 158 -11.42 -15.48 11.10
C ILE A 158 -10.17 -16.12 11.70
N GLY A 159 -9.63 -15.48 12.75
CA GLY A 159 -8.60 -16.06 13.60
C GLY A 159 -9.24 -16.79 14.78
N THR A 160 -8.86 -18.04 15.01
CA THR A 160 -9.37 -18.88 16.11
C THR A 160 -8.23 -19.31 17.01
N ASP A 161 -8.36 -19.09 18.32
CA ASP A 161 -7.40 -19.55 19.32
C ASP A 161 -7.58 -21.06 19.62
N PRO A 162 -6.61 -21.72 20.30
CA PRO A 162 -6.76 -23.11 20.72
C PRO A 162 -7.92 -23.38 21.69
N GLY A 163 -8.44 -22.34 22.35
CA GLY A 163 -9.60 -22.39 23.23
C GLY A 163 -10.95 -22.30 22.50
N GLY A 164 -10.95 -22.02 21.19
CA GLY A 164 -12.13 -21.84 20.35
C GLY A 164 -12.72 -20.43 20.32
N LEU A 165 -12.06 -19.43 20.90
CA LEU A 165 -12.45 -18.02 20.75
C LEU A 165 -12.02 -17.51 19.38
N THR A 166 -12.84 -16.61 18.83
CA THR A 166 -12.66 -16.12 17.46
C THR A 166 -12.60 -14.60 17.40
N VAL A 167 -11.79 -14.10 16.48
CA VAL A 167 -11.78 -12.72 16.01
C VAL A 167 -12.00 -12.74 14.50
N SER A 168 -12.74 -11.77 13.98
CA SER A 168 -12.97 -11.66 12.54
C SER A 168 -12.74 -10.25 12.02
N ASP A 169 -12.21 -10.16 10.81
CA ASP A 169 -12.12 -8.92 10.03
C ASP A 169 -12.58 -9.18 8.58
N SER A 170 -12.84 -8.13 7.80
CA SER A 170 -13.23 -8.28 6.39
C SER A 170 -12.71 -7.17 5.52
N PHE A 171 -12.39 -7.50 4.26
CA PHE A 171 -11.92 -6.57 3.25
C PHE A 171 -12.64 -6.81 1.91
#